data_AF-A0A366H6N6-F1
#
_entry.id   AF-A0A366H6N6-F1
#
_cell.length_a   1.000
_cell.length_b   1.000
_cell.length_c   1.000
_cell.angle_alpha   90.00
_cell.angle_beta   90.00
_cell.angle_gamma   90.00
#
_symmetry.space_group_name_H-M   'P 1'
#
loop_
_entity.id
_entity.type
_entity.pdbx_description
1 polymer ?
#
loop_
_entity_poly.entity_id
_entity_poly.type
_entity_poly.pdbx_seq_one_letter_code
_entity_poly.pdbx_strand_id
1 'polypeptide(L)'
;MGYHVYITREKNGVDSDIPLEDWLQHVASTPELEFEKPQGDDLASQFTRSVHAAHWSGAAEEYAWLGWSHGEIWTKNPPEKLIGYMIEIAPKFGARVRGDEGEYYRTLDDVYYEEDGRVVSQEEQNQRQAASAAFHKKKRLMWNILRLLLLLMAAYFLTRQNFR
;
A
#
# COMPACT_ATOMS: atom_id res chain seq x y z
N MET A 1 6.55 4.09 9.87
CA MET A 1 5.69 3.90 8.68
C MET A 1 6.57 3.32 7.59
N GLY A 2 6.09 2.35 6.82
CA GLY A 2 6.84 1.75 5.71
C GLY A 2 6.06 1.93 4.42
N TYR A 3 6.80 2.05 3.33
CA TYR A 3 6.28 2.15 1.97
C TYR A 3 6.14 0.73 1.40
N HIS A 4 5.01 0.42 0.79
CA HIS A 4 4.76 -0.85 0.11
C HIS A 4 4.62 -0.63 -1.39
N VAL A 5 5.04 -1.64 -2.12
CA VAL A 5 4.85 -1.73 -3.57
C VAL A 5 4.10 -3.01 -3.84
N TYR A 6 3.15 -2.92 -4.77
CA TYR A 6 2.23 -3.98 -5.12
C TYR A 6 2.32 -4.26 -6.62
N ILE A 7 2.13 -5.52 -6.99
CA ILE A 7 1.72 -5.94 -8.32
C ILE A 7 0.21 -6.17 -8.22
N THR A 8 -0.55 -5.31 -8.88
CA THR A 8 -2.02 -5.34 -8.86
C THR A 8 -2.53 -5.59 -10.27
N ARG A 9 -3.54 -6.45 -10.39
CA ARG A 9 -4.15 -6.78 -11.67
C ARG A 9 -5.44 -6.01 -11.83
N GLU A 10 -5.64 -5.47 -13.02
CA GLU A 10 -6.87 -4.81 -13.41
C GLU A 10 -7.36 -5.44 -14.72
N LYS A 11 -8.65 -5.73 -14.80
CA LYS A 11 -9.28 -6.31 -15.97
C LYS A 11 -10.47 -5.44 -16.38
N ASN A 12 -10.38 -4.80 -17.54
CA ASN A 12 -11.40 -3.91 -18.09
C ASN A 12 -11.74 -2.71 -17.18
N GLY A 13 -10.75 -2.07 -16.54
CA GLY A 13 -11.02 -0.94 -15.65
C GLY A 13 -11.44 -1.33 -14.23
N VAL A 14 -11.39 -2.63 -13.88
CA VAL A 14 -11.85 -3.14 -12.59
C VAL A 14 -10.75 -3.98 -11.95
N ASP A 15 -10.49 -3.73 -10.67
CA ASP A 15 -9.57 -4.53 -9.86
C ASP A 15 -9.93 -6.01 -9.96
N SER A 16 -8.92 -6.85 -10.17
CA SER A 16 -9.05 -8.29 -10.31
C SER A 16 -7.92 -8.97 -9.57
N ASP A 17 -8.20 -10.14 -9.03
CA ASP A 17 -7.19 -10.88 -8.29
C ASP A 17 -6.14 -11.50 -9.23
N ILE A 18 -4.90 -11.53 -8.76
CA ILE A 18 -3.87 -12.47 -9.20
C ILE A 18 -4.14 -13.78 -8.45
N PRO A 19 -4.55 -14.87 -9.12
CA PRO A 19 -4.77 -16.16 -8.46
C PRO A 19 -3.53 -16.64 -7.72
N LEU A 20 -3.71 -17.29 -6.57
CA LEU A 20 -2.60 -17.86 -5.81
C LEU A 20 -1.84 -18.88 -6.66
N GLU A 21 -2.55 -19.69 -7.45
CA GLU A 21 -1.97 -20.71 -8.30
C GLU A 21 -1.02 -20.14 -9.35
N ASP A 22 -1.37 -18.98 -9.91
CA ASP A 22 -0.51 -18.27 -10.89
C ASP A 22 0.79 -17.82 -10.21
N TRP A 23 0.71 -17.29 -8.98
CA TRP A 23 1.89 -16.95 -8.19
C TRP A 23 2.73 -18.18 -7.85
N LEU A 24 2.09 -19.26 -7.40
CA LEU A 24 2.79 -20.51 -7.05
C LEU A 24 3.53 -21.11 -8.23
N GLN A 25 2.89 -21.13 -9.40
CA GLN A 25 3.49 -21.59 -10.64
C GLN A 25 4.65 -20.69 -11.09
N HIS A 26 4.52 -19.37 -10.92
CA HIS A 26 5.57 -18.44 -11.27
C HIS A 26 6.84 -18.66 -10.42
N VAL A 27 6.70 -18.75 -9.10
CA VAL A 27 7.83 -19.03 -8.20
C VAL A 27 8.47 -20.38 -8.54
N ALA A 28 7.66 -21.43 -8.72
CA ALA A 28 8.18 -22.77 -9.03
C ALA A 28 8.94 -22.86 -10.36
N SER A 29 8.65 -21.97 -11.32
CA SER A 29 9.29 -21.91 -12.62
C SER A 29 10.43 -20.89 -12.72
N THR A 30 10.70 -20.13 -11.66
CA THR A 30 11.69 -19.06 -11.63
C THR A 30 12.86 -19.43 -10.70
N PRO A 31 14.05 -19.79 -11.23
CA PRO A 31 15.18 -20.24 -10.41
C PRO A 31 15.70 -19.19 -9.41
N GLU A 32 15.40 -17.92 -9.64
CA GLU A 32 15.80 -16.81 -8.75
C GLU A 32 14.84 -16.62 -7.57
N LEU A 33 13.68 -17.28 -7.57
CA LEU A 33 12.70 -17.22 -6.49
C LEU A 33 12.69 -18.55 -5.72
N GLU A 34 12.84 -18.48 -4.41
CA GLU A 34 12.66 -19.63 -3.52
C GLU A 34 11.54 -19.34 -2.53
N PHE A 35 10.58 -20.26 -2.37
CA PHE A 35 9.58 -20.15 -1.31
C PHE A 35 10.25 -20.12 0.06
N GLU A 36 9.88 -19.14 0.86
CA GLU A 36 10.32 -19.08 2.24
C GLU A 36 9.73 -20.28 2.99
N LYS A 37 10.61 -21.04 3.67
CA LYS A 37 10.23 -22.18 4.49
C LYS A 37 10.26 -21.73 5.95
N PRO A 38 9.12 -21.26 6.51
CA PRO A 38 9.10 -20.76 7.87
C PRO A 38 9.53 -21.85 8.85
N GLN A 39 10.50 -21.52 9.71
CA GLN A 39 11.06 -22.45 10.70
C GLN A 39 10.36 -22.26 12.05
N GLY A 40 9.62 -23.28 12.49
CA GLY A 40 8.88 -23.24 13.76
C GLY A 40 7.44 -22.76 13.61
N ASP A 41 6.76 -22.55 14.74
CA ASP A 41 5.33 -22.18 14.82
C ASP A 41 5.09 -20.82 15.49
N ASP A 42 6.11 -19.96 15.50
CA ASP A 42 5.97 -18.58 16.00
C ASP A 42 5.08 -17.72 15.09
N LEU A 43 4.75 -16.51 15.56
CA LEU A 43 3.89 -15.58 14.83
C LEU A 43 4.49 -15.15 13.48
N ALA A 44 5.81 -15.04 13.38
CA ALA A 44 6.50 -14.72 12.13
C ALA A 44 6.31 -15.84 11.12
N SER A 45 6.51 -17.09 11.55
CA SER A 45 6.31 -18.28 10.73
C SER A 45 4.87 -18.45 10.26
N GLN A 46 3.89 -18.16 11.12
CA GLN A 46 2.48 -18.17 10.74
C GLN A 46 2.16 -17.09 9.71
N PHE A 47 2.72 -15.88 9.88
CA PHE A 47 2.56 -14.78 8.92
C PHE A 47 3.15 -15.16 7.55
N THR A 48 4.39 -15.64 7.49
CA THR A 48 5.05 -16.10 6.26
C THR A 48 4.21 -17.15 5.50
N ARG A 49 3.61 -18.11 6.22
CA ARG A 49 2.69 -19.10 5.62
C ARG A 49 1.44 -18.44 5.02
N SER A 50 0.88 -17.44 5.70
CA SER A 50 -0.34 -16.76 5.27
C SER A 50 -0.16 -15.87 4.04
N VAL A 51 1.08 -15.44 3.77
CA VAL A 51 1.40 -14.54 2.65
C VAL A 51 2.18 -15.22 1.53
N HIS A 52 2.31 -16.55 1.54
CA HIS A 52 2.97 -17.33 0.47
C HIS A 52 4.29 -16.71 -0.01
N ALA A 53 5.15 -16.30 0.94
CA ALA A 53 6.33 -15.50 0.66
C ALA A 53 7.37 -16.26 -0.16
N ALA A 54 7.99 -15.56 -1.12
CA ALA A 54 9.16 -16.02 -1.85
C ALA A 54 10.31 -15.02 -1.71
N HIS A 55 11.52 -15.53 -1.64
CA HIS A 55 12.75 -14.79 -1.59
C HIS A 55 13.39 -14.73 -2.98
N TRP A 56 13.79 -13.53 -3.41
CA TRP A 56 14.45 -13.27 -4.67
C TRP A 56 15.96 -13.11 -4.50
N SER A 57 16.75 -13.93 -5.18
CA SER A 57 18.22 -13.93 -5.05
C SER A 57 18.92 -12.69 -5.65
N GLY A 58 18.18 -11.82 -6.34
CA GLY A 58 18.72 -10.62 -6.96
C GLY A 58 19.01 -9.45 -6.02
N ALA A 59 18.59 -9.51 -4.75
CA ALA A 59 18.83 -8.47 -3.74
C ALA A 59 19.38 -9.05 -2.43
N ALA A 60 19.83 -8.18 -1.52
CA ALA A 60 20.22 -8.59 -0.17
C ALA A 60 19.02 -9.16 0.58
N GLU A 61 19.25 -10.16 1.45
CA GLU A 61 18.19 -10.96 2.08
C GLU A 61 17.14 -10.13 2.80
N GLU A 62 17.56 -9.04 3.46
CA GLU A 62 16.67 -8.15 4.22
C GLU A 62 15.61 -7.44 3.37
N TYR A 63 15.80 -7.32 2.06
CA TYR A 63 14.90 -6.60 1.15
C TYR A 63 14.44 -7.41 -0.05
N ALA A 64 14.69 -8.72 -0.06
CA ALA A 64 14.54 -9.57 -1.23
C ALA A 64 13.21 -10.34 -1.26
N TRP A 65 12.26 -10.03 -0.39
CA TRP A 65 11.06 -10.85 -0.24
C TRP A 65 9.85 -10.27 -1.00
N LEU A 66 9.02 -11.16 -1.53
CA LEU A 66 7.74 -10.89 -2.19
C LEU A 66 6.67 -11.79 -1.55
N GLY A 67 5.60 -11.21 -1.03
CA GLY A 67 4.46 -11.94 -0.48
C GLY A 67 3.26 -11.87 -1.42
N TRP A 68 2.51 -12.95 -1.55
CA TRP A 68 1.18 -12.93 -2.15
C TRP A 68 0.11 -12.94 -1.05
N SER A 69 -0.82 -12.01 -1.07
CA SER A 69 -2.03 -12.09 -0.25
C SER A 69 -3.16 -11.28 -0.86
N HIS A 70 -4.41 -11.72 -0.66
CA HIS A 70 -5.61 -11.04 -1.14
C HIS A 70 -5.59 -10.70 -2.65
N GLY A 71 -5.00 -11.56 -3.47
CA GLY A 71 -4.95 -11.34 -4.93
C GLY A 71 -3.88 -10.37 -5.40
N GLU A 72 -2.98 -9.91 -4.52
CA GLU A 72 -1.88 -8.99 -4.86
C GLU A 72 -0.53 -9.60 -4.45
N ILE A 73 0.52 -9.28 -5.21
CA ILE A 73 1.90 -9.57 -4.81
C ILE A 73 2.50 -8.28 -4.28
N TRP A 74 3.13 -8.30 -3.11
CA TRP A 74 3.58 -7.09 -2.44
C TRP A 74 4.90 -7.28 -1.72
N THR A 75 5.56 -6.17 -1.43
CA THR A 75 6.76 -6.11 -0.62
C THR A 75 6.83 -4.78 0.12
N LYS A 76 7.63 -4.74 1.19
CA LYS A 76 7.77 -3.55 2.04
C LYS A 76 9.17 -2.98 1.94
N ASN A 77 9.23 -1.68 1.68
CA ASN A 77 10.44 -0.88 1.51
C ASN A 77 11.43 -1.50 0.49
N PRO A 78 10.97 -1.87 -0.72
CA PRO A 78 11.86 -2.50 -1.69
C PRO A 78 12.94 -1.53 -2.18
N PRO A 79 14.17 -1.99 -2.43
CA PRO A 79 15.15 -1.24 -3.20
C PRO A 79 14.68 -1.13 -4.65
N GLU A 80 15.20 -0.12 -5.37
CA GLU A 80 14.90 0.09 -6.79
C GLU A 80 15.10 -1.17 -7.63
N LYS A 81 16.11 -1.98 -7.31
CA LYS A 81 16.37 -3.24 -8.01
C LYS A 81 15.21 -4.24 -7.90
N LEU A 82 14.57 -4.34 -6.73
CA LEU A 82 13.40 -5.20 -6.54
C LEU A 82 12.17 -4.59 -7.22
N ILE A 83 11.99 -3.27 -7.19
CA ILE A 83 10.92 -2.60 -7.97
C ILE A 83 11.09 -2.90 -9.46
N GLY A 84 12.32 -2.83 -9.98
CA GLY A 84 12.63 -3.17 -11.37
C GLY A 84 12.25 -4.60 -11.72
N TYR A 85 12.56 -5.55 -10.83
CA TYR A 85 12.13 -6.94 -10.97
C TYR A 85 10.59 -7.10 -10.94
N MET A 86 9.90 -6.39 -10.03
CA MET A 86 8.43 -6.38 -9.99
C MET A 86 7.83 -5.86 -11.30
N ILE A 87 8.41 -4.81 -11.89
CA ILE A 87 7.99 -4.26 -13.19
C ILE A 87 8.17 -5.31 -14.29
N GLU A 88 9.26 -6.06 -14.26
CA GLU A 88 9.55 -7.12 -15.24
C GLU A 88 8.55 -8.28 -15.17
N ILE A 89 8.15 -8.72 -13.97
CA ILE A 89 7.27 -9.88 -13.81
C ILE A 89 5.79 -9.53 -13.88
N ALA A 90 5.38 -8.29 -13.60
CA ALA A 90 3.98 -7.87 -13.59
C ALA A 90 3.20 -8.23 -14.88
N PRO A 91 3.75 -8.07 -16.11
CA PRO A 91 3.07 -8.48 -17.33
C PRO A 91 2.72 -9.97 -17.41
N LYS A 92 3.47 -10.86 -16.71
CA LYS A 92 3.19 -12.30 -16.67
C LYS A 92 1.84 -12.61 -16.00
N PHE A 93 1.38 -11.71 -15.14
CA PHE A 93 0.08 -11.80 -14.46
C PHE A 93 -0.99 -10.92 -15.13
N GLY A 94 -0.65 -10.25 -16.24
CA GLY A 94 -1.49 -9.20 -16.82
C GLY A 94 -1.74 -8.05 -15.84
N ALA A 95 -0.73 -7.73 -15.03
CA ALA A 95 -0.80 -6.80 -13.91
C ALA A 95 0.15 -5.60 -14.11
N ARG A 96 0.09 -4.65 -13.18
CA ARG A 96 0.92 -3.44 -13.14
C ARG A 96 1.52 -3.27 -11.75
N VAL A 97 2.59 -2.49 -11.66
CA VAL A 97 3.22 -2.17 -10.37
C VAL A 97 2.68 -0.84 -9.86
N ARG A 98 2.19 -0.83 -8.61
CA ARG A 98 1.64 0.34 -7.93
C ARG A 98 2.30 0.56 -6.58
N GLY A 99 2.62 1.81 -6.26
CA GLY A 99 3.07 2.24 -4.94
C GLY A 99 1.94 2.51 -3.95
N ASP A 100 2.28 2.60 -2.66
CA ASP A 100 1.37 2.98 -1.58
C ASP A 100 0.74 4.38 -1.77
N GLU A 101 1.38 5.27 -2.54
CA GLU A 101 0.88 6.61 -2.82
C GLU A 101 -0.01 6.67 -4.08
N GLY A 102 -0.26 5.53 -4.71
CA GLY A 102 -1.11 5.38 -5.89
C GLY A 102 -0.40 5.67 -7.22
N GLU A 103 0.91 5.83 -7.21
CA GLU A 103 1.74 5.91 -8.40
C GLU A 103 1.86 4.54 -9.07
N TYR A 104 1.75 4.52 -10.40
CA TYR A 104 2.01 3.34 -11.21
C TYR A 104 3.37 3.46 -11.87
N TYR A 105 4.15 2.39 -11.81
CA TYR A 105 5.47 2.34 -12.41
C TYR A 105 5.37 1.85 -13.85
N ARG A 106 5.87 2.65 -14.79
CA ARG A 106 6.15 2.20 -16.17
C ARG A 106 7.61 1.75 -16.29
N THR A 107 8.51 2.50 -15.68
CA THR A 107 9.92 2.17 -15.46
C THR A 107 10.32 2.67 -14.07
N LEU A 108 11.60 2.52 -13.69
CA LEU A 108 12.10 3.09 -12.43
C LEU A 108 12.08 4.62 -12.42
N ASP A 109 12.28 5.25 -13.57
CA ASP A 109 12.36 6.71 -13.73
C ASP A 109 11.06 7.34 -14.26
N ASP A 110 10.05 6.51 -14.57
CA ASP A 110 8.79 6.95 -15.15
C ASP A 110 7.62 6.35 -14.39
N VAL A 111 7.01 7.20 -13.55
CA VAL A 111 5.79 6.92 -12.81
C VAL A 111 4.67 7.82 -13.28
N TYR A 112 3.44 7.32 -13.24
CA TYR A 112 2.25 8.06 -13.61
C TYR A 112 1.12 7.76 -12.64
N TYR A 113 0.11 8.63 -12.60
CA TYR A 113 -1.07 8.43 -11.77
C TYR A 113 -2.28 8.21 -12.67
N GLU A 114 -3.22 7.39 -12.23
CA GLU A 114 -4.51 7.20 -12.89
C GLU A 114 -5.66 7.56 -11.95
N GLU A 115 -6.69 8.17 -12.52
CA GLU A 115 -7.95 8.45 -11.84
C GLU A 115 -9.08 8.28 -12.86
N ASP A 116 -10.13 7.53 -12.52
CA ASP A 116 -11.27 7.30 -13.41
C ASP A 116 -10.88 6.84 -14.84
N GLY A 117 -9.81 6.03 -14.94
CA GLY A 117 -9.30 5.50 -16.21
C GLY A 117 -8.54 6.49 -17.09
N ARG A 118 -8.20 7.69 -16.58
CA ARG A 118 -7.34 8.66 -17.27
C ARG A 118 -6.01 8.85 -16.54
N VAL A 119 -4.94 9.02 -17.31
CA VAL A 119 -3.64 9.43 -16.78
C VAL A 119 -3.73 10.88 -16.29
N VAL A 120 -3.24 11.14 -15.08
CA VAL A 120 -3.22 12.46 -14.43
C VAL A 120 -1.78 12.93 -14.30
N SER A 121 -1.54 14.22 -14.51
CA SER A 121 -0.20 14.78 -14.34
C SER A 121 0.22 14.83 -12.87
N GLN A 122 1.52 14.77 -12.60
CA GLN A 122 2.03 14.83 -11.23
C GLN A 122 1.71 16.18 -10.56
N GLU A 123 1.67 17.28 -11.33
CA GLU A 123 1.27 18.59 -10.81
C GLU A 123 -0.19 18.61 -10.35
N GLU A 124 -1.11 18.06 -11.13
CA GLU A 124 -2.52 17.94 -10.76
C GLU A 124 -2.68 17.08 -9.50
N GLN A 125 -1.93 15.98 -9.39
CA GLN A 125 -1.95 15.11 -8.22
C GLN A 125 -1.44 15.85 -6.97
N ASN A 126 -0.32 16.56 -7.08
CA ASN A 126 0.26 17.34 -5.99
C ASN A 126 -0.69 18.45 -5.51
N GLN A 127 -1.32 19.18 -6.44
CA GLN A 127 -2.30 20.22 -6.11
C GLN A 127 -3.49 19.64 -5.36
N ARG A 128 -3.97 18.46 -5.75
CA ARG A 128 -5.10 17.78 -5.09
C ARG A 128 -4.74 17.22 -3.73
N GLN A 129 -3.59 16.58 -3.58
CA GLN A 129 -3.10 16.12 -2.27
C GLN A 129 -2.95 17.30 -1.32
N ALA A 130 -2.40 18.43 -1.77
CA ALA A 130 -2.32 19.65 -1.00
C ALA A 130 -3.71 20.20 -0.62
N ALA A 131 -4.67 20.20 -1.55
CA ALA A 131 -6.03 20.64 -1.29
C ALA A 131 -6.75 19.73 -0.26
N SER A 132 -6.59 18.41 -0.38
CA SER A 132 -7.12 17.42 0.56
C SER A 132 -6.52 17.58 1.96
N ALA A 133 -5.20 17.71 2.07
CA ALA A 133 -4.50 17.96 3.33
C ALA A 133 -4.97 19.27 3.99
N ALA A 134 -5.13 20.34 3.21
CA ALA A 134 -5.65 21.62 3.70
C ALA A 134 -7.10 21.50 4.19
N PHE A 135 -7.95 20.76 3.47
CA PHE A 135 -9.33 20.48 3.87
C PHE A 135 -9.39 19.71 5.20
N HIS A 136 -8.60 18.63 5.34
CA HIS A 136 -8.53 17.85 6.57
C HIS A 136 -8.02 18.69 7.76
N LYS A 137 -7.04 19.57 7.54
CA LYS A 137 -6.53 20.49 8.57
C LYS A 137 -7.61 21.47 9.04
N LYS A 138 -8.37 22.08 8.12
CA LYS A 138 -9.50 22.97 8.44
C LYS A 138 -10.59 22.23 9.21
N LYS A 139 -10.99 21.03 8.76
CA LYS A 139 -12.01 20.20 9.43
C LYS A 139 -11.61 19.84 10.87
N ARG A 140 -10.33 19.49 11.09
CA ARG A 140 -9.80 19.19 12.43
C ARG A 140 -9.85 20.41 13.35
N LEU A 141 -9.48 21.58 12.84
CA LEU A 141 -9.57 22.84 13.60
C LEU A 141 -11.01 23.16 14.01
N MET A 142 -11.96 23.03 13.09
CA MET A 142 -13.39 23.20 13.37
C MET A 142 -13.88 22.25 14.47
N TRP A 143 -13.50 20.98 14.41
CA TRP A 143 -13.87 20.00 15.43
C TRP A 143 -13.28 20.33 16.81
N ASN A 144 -12.04 20.85 16.87
CA ASN A 144 -11.43 21.26 18.12
C ASN A 144 -12.12 22.49 18.72
N ILE A 145 -12.50 23.47 17.90
CA ILE A 145 -13.26 24.66 18.34
C ILE A 145 -14.63 24.23 18.89
N LEU A 146 -15.34 23.36 18.18
CA LEU A 146 -16.64 22.85 18.61
C LEU A 146 -16.53 22.11 19.95
N ARG A 147 -15.51 21.27 20.14
CA ARG A 147 -15.24 20.58 21.41
C ARG A 147 -14.97 21.55 22.55
N LEU A 148 -14.19 22.60 22.30
CA LEU A 148 -13.89 23.62 23.31
C LEU A 148 -15.16 24.39 23.74
N LEU A 149 -16.01 24.76 22.79
CA LEU A 149 -17.29 25.42 23.08
C LEU A 149 -18.23 24.52 23.91
N LEU A 150 -18.29 23.23 23.59
CA LEU A 150 -19.08 22.26 24.37
C LEU A 150 -18.55 22.12 25.80
N LEU A 151 -17.23 22.09 26.00
CA LEU A 151 -16.62 22.05 27.34
C LEU A 151 -16.92 23.32 28.15
N LEU A 152 -16.85 24.49 27.51
CA LEU A 152 -17.20 25.76 28.16
C LEU A 152 -18.69 25.81 28.54
N MET A 153 -19.58 25.35 27.67
CA MET A 153 -21.01 25.23 28.01
C MET A 153 -21.23 24.26 29.17
N ALA A 154 -20.60 23.09 29.16
CA ALA A 154 -20.72 22.12 30.25
C ALA A 154 -20.22 22.71 31.58
N ALA A 155 -19.06 23.39 31.58
CA ALA A 155 -18.53 24.07 32.76
C ALA A 155 -19.45 25.18 33.26
N TYR A 156 -20.05 25.96 32.35
CA TYR A 156 -21.05 26.97 32.69
C TYR A 156 -22.31 26.35 33.33
N PHE A 157 -22.80 25.24 32.78
CA PHE A 157 -23.95 24.54 33.37
C PHE A 157 -23.66 23.96 34.76
N LEU A 158 -22.47 23.38 34.94
CA LEU A 158 -22.03 22.83 36.24
C LEU A 158 -21.88 23.92 37.31
N THR A 159 -21.25 25.05 36.95
CA THR A 159 -21.14 26.19 37.88
C THR A 159 -22.51 26.77 38.22
N ARG A 160 -23.43 26.87 37.25
CA ARG A 160 -24.79 27.36 37.51
C ARG A 160 -25.66 26.42 38.36
N GLN A 161 -25.45 25.10 38.29
CA GLN A 161 -26.15 24.14 39.16
C GLN A 161 -25.66 24.18 40.61
N ASN A 162 -24.39 24.48 40.85
CA ASN A 162 -23.82 24.53 42.20
C ASN A 162 -24.18 25.81 43.00
N PHE A 163 -24.76 26.83 42.36
CA PHE A 163 -25.18 28.09 42.99
C PHE A 163 -26.71 28.20 43.16
N ARG A 164 -27.42 27.08 43.19
CA ARG A 164 -28.87 27.01 43.44
C ARG A 164 -29.19 26.26 44.73
#